data_AF-A0A1N6FHI2-F1
#
_entry.id   AF-A0A1N6FHI2-F1
#
_cell.length_a   1.000
_cell.length_b   1.000
_cell.length_c   1.000
_cell.angle_alpha   90.00
_cell.angle_beta   90.00
_cell.angle_gamma   90.00
#
_symmetry.space_group_name_H-M   'P 1'
#
loop_
_entity.id
_entity.type
_entity.pdbx_description
1 polymer ?
#
loop_
_entity_poly.entity_id
_entity_poly.type
_entity_poly.pdbx_seq_one_letter_code
_entity_poly.pdbx_strand_id
1 'polypeptide(L)'
;MIRKTLNASQLQQEVNRRLHRLHEIVEDGVKIRVPRPQLQEPDASGCNWDMKHFGNAAGFDRDIAAVLKAVRAEYNLSTETKDTGNPFADFPGD
;
A
#
# COMPACT_ATOMS: atom_id res chain seq x y z
N MET A 1 19.43 -0.07 0.05
CA MET A 1 18.15 0.67 0.17
C MET A 1 17.46 0.20 1.43
N ILE A 2 17.16 1.10 2.36
CA ILE A 2 16.51 0.76 3.63
C ILE A 2 15.01 0.70 3.35
N ARG A 3 14.39 -0.48 3.52
CA ARG A 3 12.95 -0.62 3.40
C ARG A 3 12.28 0.01 4.60
N LYS A 4 11.27 0.84 4.37
CA LYS A 4 10.44 1.36 5.44
C LYS A 4 9.41 0.29 5.80
N THR A 5 9.05 0.15 7.06
CA THR A 5 8.00 -0.76 7.50
C THR A 5 6.74 0.05 7.79
N LEU A 6 5.61 -0.34 7.19
CA LEU A 6 4.31 0.31 7.38
C LEU A 6 3.29 -0.69 7.91
N ASN A 7 2.34 -0.19 8.70
CA ASN A 7 1.21 -0.98 9.16
C ASN A 7 0.25 -1.30 8.00
N ALA A 8 -0.55 -2.36 8.14
CA ALA A 8 -1.46 -2.82 7.10
C ALA A 8 -2.37 -1.71 6.54
N SER A 9 -2.90 -0.84 7.40
CA SER A 9 -3.76 0.28 6.99
C SER A 9 -2.98 1.37 6.22
N GLN A 10 -1.76 1.70 6.65
CA GLN A 10 -0.92 2.70 5.96
C GLN A 10 -0.48 2.18 4.59
N LEU A 11 -0.13 0.90 4.53
CA LEU A 11 0.29 0.25 3.29
C LEU A 11 -0.88 0.16 2.30
N GLN A 12 -2.08 -0.17 2.78
CA GLN A 12 -3.31 -0.10 1.99
C GLN A 12 -3.58 1.32 1.47
N GLN A 13 -3.46 2.34 2.32
CA GLN A 13 -3.65 3.74 1.93
C GLN A 13 -2.62 4.22 0.91
N GLU A 14 -1.36 3.80 1.02
CA GLU A 14 -0.31 4.19 0.09
C GLU A 14 -0.52 3.55 -1.29
N VAL A 15 -0.88 2.26 -1.34
CA VAL A 15 -1.28 1.59 -2.58
C VAL A 15 -2.50 2.29 -3.18
N ASN A 16 -3.53 2.56 -2.37
CA ASN A 16 -4.72 3.27 -2.80
C ASN A 16 -4.37 4.66 -3.37
N ARG A 17 -3.52 5.42 -2.69
CA ARG A 17 -3.10 6.75 -3.14
C ARG A 17 -2.33 6.69 -4.46
N ARG A 18 -1.40 5.74 -4.61
CA ARG A 18 -0.63 5.57 -5.86
C ARG A 18 -1.54 5.15 -7.02
N LEU A 19 -2.46 4.23 -6.79
CA LEU A 19 -3.45 3.82 -7.80
C LEU A 19 -4.36 4.98 -8.20
N HIS A 20 -4.94 5.69 -7.23
CA HIS A 20 -5.75 6.88 -7.49
C HIS A 20 -4.96 8.10 -8.00
N ARG A 21 -3.63 7.99 -8.13
CA ARG A 21 -2.78 9.01 -8.76
C ARG A 21 -2.42 8.66 -10.21
N LEU A 22 -2.62 7.40 -10.62
CA LEU A 22 -2.46 7.01 -12.02
C LEU A 22 -3.53 7.72 -12.83
N HIS A 23 -3.10 8.50 -13.82
CA HIS A 23 -3.98 9.32 -14.64
C HIS A 23 -5.08 8.47 -15.29
N GLU A 24 -4.72 7.26 -15.75
CA GLU A 24 -5.66 6.30 -16.35
C GLU A 24 -6.79 5.88 -15.39
N ILE A 25 -6.52 5.69 -14.09
CA ILE A 25 -7.55 5.32 -13.10
C ILE A 25 -8.43 6.53 -12.76
N VAL A 26 -7.84 7.72 -12.74
CA VAL A 26 -8.53 8.98 -12.44
C VAL A 26 -9.45 9.38 -13.60
N GLU A 27 -8.98 9.26 -14.84
CA GLU A 27 -9.74 9.59 -16.05
C GLU A 27 -10.92 8.63 -16.25
N ASP A 28 -10.70 7.33 -16.01
CA ASP A 28 -11.76 6.31 -16.14
C ASP A 28 -12.73 6.32 -14.93
N GLY A 29 -12.42 7.10 -13.87
CA GLY A 29 -13.22 7.17 -12.65
C GLY A 29 -13.25 5.87 -11.85
N VAL A 30 -12.31 4.97 -12.13
CA VAL A 30 -12.26 3.60 -11.62
C VAL A 30 -11.83 3.61 -10.16
N LYS A 31 -12.71 3.16 -9.28
CA LYS A 31 -12.38 2.97 -7.87
C LYS A 31 -11.82 1.56 -7.67
N ILE A 32 -10.51 1.43 -7.79
CA ILE A 32 -9.84 0.15 -7.49
C ILE A 32 -9.94 -0.12 -6.00
N ARG A 33 -10.61 -1.23 -5.66
CA ARG A 33 -10.74 -1.64 -4.27
C ARG A 33 -9.45 -2.34 -3.85
N VAL A 34 -8.61 -1.62 -3.12
CA VAL A 34 -7.38 -2.16 -2.55
C VAL A 34 -7.71 -3.03 -1.33
N PRO A 35 -7.38 -4.34 -1.35
CA PRO A 35 -7.60 -5.21 -0.20
C PRO A 35 -6.60 -4.89 0.91
N ARG A 36 -6.90 -5.35 2.13
CA ARG A 36 -5.96 -5.26 3.24
C ARG A 36 -4.76 -6.19 2.97
N PRO A 37 -3.52 -5.71 3.11
CA PRO A 37 -2.35 -6.58 2.91
C PRO A 37 -2.32 -7.66 4.00
N GLN A 38 -2.07 -8.89 3.58
CA GLN A 38 -1.86 -10.01 4.50
C GLN A 38 -0.38 -10.29 4.63
N LEU A 39 0.05 -10.56 5.86
CA LEU A 39 1.40 -11.02 6.15
C LEU A 39 1.61 -12.39 5.46
N GLN A 40 2.72 -12.53 4.76
CA GLN A 40 3.18 -13.79 4.16
C GLN A 40 4.67 -13.97 4.40
N GLU A 41 5.19 -15.15 4.03
CA GLU A 41 6.63 -15.39 4.04
C GLU A 41 7.37 -14.38 3.16
N PRO A 42 8.54 -13.88 3.59
CA PRO A 42 9.32 -12.95 2.81
C PRO A 42 9.70 -13.58 1.47
N ASP A 43 9.22 -12.96 0.39
CA ASP A 43 9.47 -13.42 -0.98
C ASP A 43 10.97 -13.32 -1.35
N ALA A 44 11.36 -13.75 -2.55
CA ALA A 44 12.74 -13.57 -3.03
C ALA A 44 13.16 -12.08 -3.07
N SER A 45 12.17 -11.18 -3.15
CA SER A 45 12.38 -9.75 -3.02
C SER A 45 12.57 -9.32 -1.57
N GLY A 46 12.24 -10.12 -0.54
CA GLY A 46 12.26 -9.79 0.88
C GLY A 46 11.04 -9.00 1.36
N CYS A 47 9.93 -9.14 0.64
CA CYS A 47 8.63 -8.55 0.97
C CYS A 47 7.80 -9.58 1.73
N ASN A 48 7.35 -9.23 2.93
CA ASN A 48 6.63 -10.12 3.87
C ASN A 48 5.11 -9.96 3.80
N TRP A 49 4.56 -9.40 2.72
CA TRP A 49 3.12 -9.21 2.59
C TRP A 49 2.64 -9.29 1.15
N ASP A 50 1.37 -9.64 0.98
CA ASP A 50 0.74 -9.82 -0.31
C ASP A 50 -0.73 -9.37 -0.32
N MET A 51 -1.23 -9.09 -1.53
CA MET A 51 -2.59 -8.61 -1.79
C MET A 51 -3.12 -9.37 -3.01
N LYS A 52 -4.15 -10.20 -2.83
CA LYS A 52 -4.66 -11.09 -3.91
C LYS A 52 -5.97 -10.64 -4.55
N HIS A 53 -6.78 -9.84 -3.86
CA HIS A 53 -8.15 -9.54 -4.27
C HIS A 53 -8.36 -8.04 -4.52
N PHE A 54 -7.75 -7.52 -5.58
CA PHE A 54 -8.06 -6.17 -6.06
C PHE A 54 -9.42 -6.17 -6.76
N GLY A 55 -10.34 -5.35 -6.26
CA GLY A 55 -11.63 -5.14 -6.92
C GLY A 55 -11.50 -4.10 -8.03
N ASN A 56 -12.16 -4.33 -9.17
CA ASN A 56 -12.16 -3.41 -10.30
C ASN A 56 -10.76 -3.16 -10.93
N ALA A 57 -9.88 -4.16 -10.84
CA ALA A 57 -8.54 -4.15 -11.41
C ALA A 57 -8.48 -4.55 -12.90
N ALA A 58 -9.59 -5.08 -13.43
CA ALA A 58 -9.66 -5.55 -14.81
C ALA A 58 -9.41 -4.40 -15.79
N GLY A 59 -8.33 -4.49 -16.57
CA GLY A 59 -7.85 -3.44 -17.48
C GLY A 59 -6.62 -2.69 -16.97
N PHE A 60 -6.38 -2.66 -15.65
CA PHE A 60 -5.26 -1.93 -15.02
C PHE A 60 -4.25 -2.86 -14.35
N ASP A 61 -4.30 -4.17 -14.64
CA ASP A 61 -3.50 -5.19 -13.98
C ASP A 61 -1.99 -4.91 -14.07
N ARG A 62 -1.54 -4.37 -15.21
CA ARG A 62 -0.14 -3.97 -15.42
C ARG A 62 0.27 -2.81 -14.52
N ASP A 63 -0.53 -1.76 -14.44
CA ASP A 63 -0.25 -0.58 -13.64
C ASP A 63 -0.34 -0.88 -12.16
N ILE A 64 -1.34 -1.68 -11.75
CA ILE A 64 -1.47 -2.19 -10.39
C ILE A 64 -0.26 -3.04 -10.02
N ALA A 65 0.17 -3.96 -10.89
CA ALA A 65 1.36 -4.78 -10.65
C ALA A 65 2.64 -3.94 -10.55
N ALA A 66 2.78 -2.89 -11.38
CA ALA A 66 3.91 -1.97 -11.32
C ALA A 66 3.93 -1.16 -10.00
N VAL A 67 2.78 -0.59 -9.60
CA VAL A 67 2.63 0.12 -8.33
C VAL A 67 2.90 -0.81 -7.16
N LEU A 68 2.32 -2.01 -7.17
CA LEU A 68 2.57 -3.03 -6.14
C LEU A 68 4.04 -3.38 -6.03
N LYS A 69 4.71 -3.64 -7.16
CA LYS A 69 6.13 -4.00 -7.17
C LYS A 69 6.99 -2.89 -6.58
N ALA A 70 6.72 -1.63 -6.91
CA ALA A 70 7.40 -0.48 -6.32
C ALA A 70 7.13 -0.40 -4.80
N VAL A 71 5.86 -0.50 -4.38
CA VAL A 71 5.51 -0.46 -2.95
C VAL A 71 6.13 -1.63 -2.19
N ARG A 72 6.17 -2.85 -2.73
CA ARG A 72 6.82 -4.03 -2.12
C ARG A 72 8.33 -3.88 -2.03
N ALA A 73 8.96 -3.17 -2.97
CA ALA A 73 10.39 -2.91 -2.94
C ALA A 73 10.76 -1.85 -1.89
N GLU A 74 9.91 -0.85 -1.71
CA GLU A 74 10.09 0.28 -0.78
C GLU A 74 9.62 -0.02 0.65
N TYR A 75 8.54 -0.80 0.78
CA TYR A 75 7.79 -1.00 2.03
C TYR A 75 7.56 -2.47 2.38
N ASN A 76 7.82 -2.79 3.65
CA ASN A 76 7.46 -4.05 4.27
C ASN A 76 6.28 -3.86 5.23
N LEU A 77 5.54 -4.94 5.51
CA LEU A 77 4.45 -4.93 6.47
C LEU A 77 5.06 -5.03 7.86
N SER A 78 4.82 -4.02 8.68
CA SER A 78 5.13 -4.09 10.10
C SER A 78 4.31 -5.21 10.73
N THR A 79 4.97 -6.25 11.24
CA THR A 79 4.37 -7.21 12.19
C THR A 79 4.22 -6.61 13.58
N GLU A 80 4.82 -5.45 13.83
CA GLU A 80 4.61 -4.68 15.05
C GLU A 80 3.17 -4.15 15.08
N THR A 81 2.30 -4.89 15.78
CA THR A 81 1.08 -4.35 16.39
C THR A 81 1.48 -3.32 17.46
N LYS A 82 2.12 -2.23 17.05
CA LYS A 82 2.31 -1.05 17.89
C LYS A 82 1.70 0.14 17.18
N ASP A 83 0.44 0.32 17.54
CA ASP A 83 -0.11 1.59 18.00
C ASP A 83 0.48 2.85 17.34
N THR A 84 -0.33 3.43 16.46
CA THR A 84 -0.66 4.86 16.56
C THR A 84 0.51 5.83 16.71
N GLY A 85 1.44 5.81 15.76
CA GLY A 85 2.23 7.01 15.46
C GLY A 85 1.36 8.02 14.70
N ASN A 86 0.40 8.67 15.37
CA ASN A 86 -0.28 9.86 14.85
C ASN A 86 0.79 10.95 14.60
N PRO A 87 1.11 11.34 13.34
CA PRO A 87 2.03 12.47 13.11
C PRO A 87 1.34 13.84 13.34
N PHE A 88 0.06 13.83 13.74
CA PHE A 88 -0.76 15.02 13.99
C PHE A 88 -1.05 15.25 15.49
N ALA A 89 -0.42 14.51 16.39
CA ALA A 89 -0.63 14.66 17.85
C ALA A 89 0.28 15.73 18.50
N ASP A 90 0.98 16.55 17.71
CA ASP A 90 1.75 17.70 18.21
C ASP A 90 1.23 18.99 17.59
N PHE A 91 0.08 19.45 18.09
CA PHE A 91 -0.23 20.87 18.11
C PHE A 91 -0.59 21.23 19.55
N PRO A 92 0.40 21.58 20.39
CA PRO A 92 0.11 22.30 21.62
C PRO A 92 -0.36 23.70 21.22
N GLY A 93 -1.67 23.89 21.17
CA GLY A 93 -2.25 25.24 21.15
C GLY A 93 -2.18 25.81 22.56
N ASP A 94 -1.24 26.71 22.78
CA ASP A 94 -1.24 27.69 23.87
C ASP A 94 -2.05 28.92 23.44
#